data_AF-Q3ZSS1-F1
#
_entry.id   AF-Q3ZSS1-F1
#
_cell.length_a   1.000
_cell.length_b   1.000
_cell.length_c   1.000
_cell.angle_alpha   90.00
_cell.angle_beta   90.00
_cell.angle_gamma   90.00
#
_symmetry.space_group_name_H-M   'P 1'
#
loop_
_entity.id
_entity.type
_entity.pdbx_description
1 polymer ?
#
loop_
_entity_poly.entity_id
_entity_poly.type
_entity_poly.pdbx_seq_one_letter_code
_entity_poly.pdbx_strand_id
1 'polypeptide(L)'
;LLNYWMYNEIAQRNNYDYTKRVNPVFGDLQFIWNSLIIDKSNESYFNKCKPDFYIPTQDDWKKRKQLYDYYVNSGTIVQIANSFPNTCEDIYRYIKGNSHLYKHFNERCSSENENQCPNFYNKCKKYHPDILLPKLTCYKNMQEKESASAESALSQRKQPELPEDGTFSSDDLQLGKDSSPPLIKTGDVLLGVVATTITSGALYKV
;
A
#
# COMPACT_ATOMS: atom_id res chain seq x y z
N LEU A 1 8.24 7.79 -11.50
CA LEU A 1 7.68 6.52 -12.01
C LEU A 1 8.77 5.62 -12.59
N LEU A 2 9.40 6.01 -13.71
CA LEU A 2 10.38 5.16 -14.41
C LEU A 2 11.51 4.62 -13.52
N ASN A 3 12.14 5.45 -12.69
CA ASN A 3 13.19 5.02 -11.76
C ASN A 3 12.74 3.88 -10.82
N TYR A 4 11.64 4.07 -10.09
CA TYR A 4 11.10 3.05 -9.18
C TYR A 4 10.58 1.82 -9.91
N TRP A 5 9.98 2.00 -11.10
CA TRP A 5 9.52 0.88 -11.93
C TRP A 5 10.70 0.00 -12.36
N MET A 6 11.75 0.61 -12.91
CA MET A 6 12.93 -0.09 -13.37
C MET A 6 13.66 -0.82 -12.23
N TYR A 7 13.82 -0.17 -11.08
CA TYR A 7 14.40 -0.80 -9.89
C TYR A 7 13.57 -2.00 -9.42
N ASN A 8 12.24 -1.89 -9.44
CA ASN A 8 11.34 -3.01 -9.12
C ASN A 8 11.50 -4.18 -10.10
N GLU A 9 11.55 -3.91 -11.41
CA GLU A 9 11.72 -4.96 -12.44
C GLU A 9 13.05 -5.70 -12.28
N ILE A 10 14.14 -4.96 -12.03
CA ILE A 10 15.45 -5.56 -11.77
C ILE A 10 15.42 -6.37 -10.48
N ALA A 11 14.79 -5.86 -9.42
CA ALA A 11 14.65 -6.57 -8.16
C ALA A 11 13.90 -7.90 -8.33
N GLN A 12 12.78 -7.90 -9.05
CA GLN A 12 11.99 -9.10 -9.32
C GLN A 12 12.78 -10.15 -10.11
N ARG A 13 13.42 -9.75 -11.21
CA ARG A 13 14.22 -10.65 -12.06
C ARG A 13 15.41 -11.27 -11.36
N ASN A 14 15.90 -10.62 -10.31
CA ASN A 14 17.07 -11.05 -9.54
C ASN A 14 16.70 -11.62 -8.15
N ASN A 15 15.44 -12.05 -7.96
CA ASN A 15 14.95 -12.64 -6.70
C ASN A 15 15.25 -11.77 -5.47
N TYR A 16 15.26 -10.45 -5.65
CA TYR A 16 15.55 -9.48 -4.59
C TYR A 16 16.94 -9.64 -3.92
N ASP A 17 17.93 -10.22 -4.61
CA ASP A 17 19.32 -10.26 -4.15
C ASP A 17 19.97 -8.87 -4.33
N TYR A 18 19.70 -7.97 -3.38
CA TYR A 18 20.05 -6.56 -3.52
C TYR A 18 21.55 -6.32 -3.61
N THR A 19 22.32 -6.97 -2.74
CA THR A 19 23.75 -6.74 -2.61
C THR A 19 24.52 -7.27 -3.82
N LYS A 20 24.23 -8.50 -4.26
CA LYS A 20 25.05 -9.15 -5.29
C LYS A 20 24.52 -8.96 -6.70
N ARG A 21 23.23 -8.63 -6.86
CA ARG A 21 22.60 -8.56 -8.18
C ARG A 21 21.86 -7.25 -8.45
N VAL A 22 20.89 -6.86 -7.63
CA VAL A 22 20.02 -5.72 -7.96
C VAL A 22 20.79 -4.41 -7.99
N ASN A 23 21.56 -4.10 -6.94
CA ASN A 23 22.27 -2.83 -6.85
C ASN A 23 23.38 -2.72 -7.91
N PRO A 24 24.20 -3.75 -8.18
CA PRO A 24 25.15 -3.73 -9.29
C PRO A 24 24.48 -3.50 -10.66
N VAL A 25 23.45 -4.30 -11.00
CA VAL A 25 22.77 -4.19 -12.31
C VAL A 25 22.09 -2.83 -12.46
N PHE A 26 21.47 -2.32 -11.40
CA PHE A 26 20.86 -1.00 -11.43
C PHE A 26 21.91 0.10 -11.60
N GLY A 27 23.05 0.00 -10.89
CA GLY A 27 24.16 0.95 -11.03
C GLY A 27 24.72 1.02 -12.44
N ASP A 28 24.98 -0.13 -13.08
CA ASP A 28 25.45 -0.21 -14.47
C ASP A 28 24.45 0.45 -15.43
N LEU A 29 23.16 0.14 -15.28
CA LEU A 29 22.10 0.71 -16.10
C LEU A 29 21.97 2.22 -15.91
N GLN A 30 22.08 2.70 -14.67
CA GLN A 30 22.04 4.12 -14.38
C GLN A 30 23.24 4.87 -14.95
N PHE A 31 24.41 4.26 -14.98
CA PHE A 31 25.60 4.85 -15.60
C PHE A 31 25.40 5.08 -17.10
N ILE A 32 24.92 4.06 -17.81
CA ILE A 32 24.59 4.14 -19.24
C ILE A 32 23.46 5.16 -19.46
N TRP A 33 22.40 5.12 -18.66
CA TRP A 33 21.30 6.07 -18.79
C TRP A 33 21.75 7.51 -18.57
N ASN A 34 22.58 7.74 -17.56
CA ASN A 34 23.10 9.07 -17.24
C ASN A 34 23.98 9.63 -18.35
N SER A 35 24.78 8.79 -19.03
CA SER A 35 25.61 9.24 -20.15
C SER A 35 24.78 9.72 -21.34
N LEU A 36 23.62 9.08 -21.59
CA LEU A 36 22.68 9.52 -22.62
C LEU A 36 22.09 10.90 -22.27
N ILE A 37 21.51 11.07 -21.08
CA ILE A 37 20.76 12.31 -20.78
C ILE A 37 21.64 13.58 -20.62
N ILE A 38 22.95 13.43 -20.45
CA ILE A 38 23.92 14.55 -20.37
C ILE A 38 24.33 15.02 -21.78
N ASP A 39 24.20 14.16 -22.78
CA ASP A 39 24.53 14.49 -24.16
C ASP A 39 23.51 15.49 -24.73
N LYS A 40 23.99 16.73 -24.91
CA LYS A 40 23.24 17.87 -25.44
C LYS A 40 22.95 17.74 -26.94
N SER A 41 23.65 16.87 -27.65
CA SER A 41 23.50 16.72 -29.11
C SER A 41 22.19 16.06 -29.52
N ASN A 42 21.49 15.43 -28.57
CA ASN A 42 20.26 14.71 -28.84
C ASN A 42 19.13 15.16 -27.90
N GLU A 43 18.31 16.07 -28.42
CA GLU A 43 17.18 16.66 -27.70
C GLU A 43 16.10 15.65 -27.29
N SER A 44 16.08 14.45 -27.89
CA SER A 44 15.08 13.43 -27.57
C SER A 44 15.18 12.97 -26.12
N TYR A 45 16.40 12.83 -25.58
CA TYR A 45 16.68 12.37 -24.21
C TYR A 45 17.42 13.39 -23.34
N PHE A 46 17.99 14.45 -23.91
CA PHE A 46 18.73 15.45 -23.14
C PHE A 46 17.92 16.02 -21.96
N ASN A 47 18.49 15.94 -20.75
CA ASN A 47 17.91 16.40 -19.49
C ASN A 47 16.48 15.91 -19.19
N LYS A 48 16.07 14.80 -19.81
CA LYS A 48 14.77 14.16 -19.59
C LYS A 48 14.96 12.89 -18.76
N CYS A 49 14.00 12.61 -17.90
CA CYS A 49 13.95 11.38 -17.10
C CYS A 49 15.27 11.10 -16.35
N LYS A 50 15.74 12.03 -15.52
CA LYS A 50 17.00 11.86 -14.78
C LYS A 50 17.01 10.59 -13.91
N PRO A 51 18.06 9.75 -13.94
CA PRO A 51 18.18 8.60 -13.06
C PRO A 51 18.30 9.05 -11.59
N ASP A 52 17.64 8.30 -10.71
CA ASP A 52 17.70 8.51 -9.25
C ASP A 52 18.63 7.46 -8.63
N PHE A 53 19.89 7.84 -8.45
CA PHE A 53 20.95 6.98 -7.88
C PHE A 53 20.74 6.64 -6.41
N TYR A 54 19.80 7.29 -5.72
CA TYR A 54 19.58 7.11 -4.29
C TYR A 54 18.49 6.10 -3.97
N ILE A 55 17.80 5.51 -4.97
CA ILE A 55 16.80 4.47 -4.71
C ILE A 55 17.37 3.30 -3.87
N PRO A 56 18.58 2.77 -4.13
CA PRO A 56 19.14 1.69 -3.33
C PRO A 56 19.35 2.04 -1.84
N THR A 57 19.43 3.32 -1.49
CA THR A 57 19.61 3.78 -0.10
C THR A 57 18.28 4.08 0.60
N GLN A 58 17.15 3.87 -0.07
CA GLN A 58 15.82 4.12 0.47
C GLN A 58 15.20 2.81 0.97
N ASP A 59 15.29 2.53 2.27
CA ASP A 59 14.75 1.29 2.85
C ASP A 59 13.24 1.09 2.58
N ASP A 60 12.51 2.18 2.34
CA ASP A 60 11.09 2.18 2.00
C ASP A 60 10.80 2.44 0.52
N TRP A 61 11.76 2.22 -0.38
CA TRP A 61 11.59 2.45 -1.83
C TRP A 61 10.31 1.80 -2.39
N LYS A 62 9.90 0.63 -1.87
CA LYS A 62 8.65 -0.04 -2.27
C LYS A 62 7.42 0.80 -1.93
N LYS A 63 7.37 1.39 -0.72
CA LYS A 63 6.28 2.29 -0.32
C LYS A 63 6.34 3.60 -1.10
N ARG A 64 7.54 4.12 -1.40
CA ARG A 64 7.72 5.32 -2.24
C ARG A 64 7.19 5.07 -3.65
N LYS A 65 7.47 3.90 -4.22
CA LYS A 65 6.90 3.46 -5.49
C LYS A 65 5.37 3.42 -5.43
N GLN A 66 4.80 2.71 -4.44
CA GLN A 66 3.34 2.60 -4.28
C GLN A 66 2.67 3.98 -4.16
N LEU A 67 3.24 4.87 -3.35
CA LEU A 67 2.76 6.24 -3.20
C LEU A 67 2.84 7.02 -4.52
N TYR A 68 3.94 6.87 -5.26
CA TYR A 68 4.10 7.53 -6.55
C TYR A 68 3.08 7.02 -7.59
N ASP A 69 2.88 5.71 -7.65
CA ASP A 69 1.90 5.07 -8.54
C ASP A 69 0.48 5.58 -8.22
N TYR A 70 0.11 5.60 -6.94
CA TYR A 70 -1.15 6.17 -6.48
C TYR A 70 -1.29 7.65 -6.85
N TYR A 71 -0.28 8.46 -6.54
CA TYR A 71 -0.23 9.91 -6.80
C TYR A 71 -0.48 10.25 -8.28
N VAL A 72 0.19 9.54 -9.21
CA VAL A 72 0.06 9.81 -10.65
C VAL A 72 -1.34 9.48 -11.17
N ASN A 73 -1.97 8.42 -10.64
CA ASN A 73 -3.28 7.96 -11.09
C ASN A 73 -4.45 8.70 -10.41
N SER A 74 -4.20 9.36 -9.28
CA SER A 74 -5.23 9.93 -8.41
C SER A 74 -6.14 10.97 -9.07
N GLY A 75 -5.67 11.69 -10.09
CA GLY A 75 -6.51 12.63 -10.85
C GLY A 75 -7.60 11.94 -11.67
N THR A 76 -7.28 10.78 -12.27
CA THR A 76 -8.15 10.07 -13.20
C THR A 76 -9.13 9.14 -12.48
N ILE A 77 -8.71 8.51 -11.38
CA ILE A 77 -9.56 7.52 -10.66
C ILE A 77 -10.87 8.12 -10.14
N VAL A 78 -10.87 9.38 -9.68
CA VAL A 78 -12.09 10.05 -9.22
C VAL A 78 -13.06 10.27 -10.38
N GLN A 79 -12.56 10.67 -11.54
CA GLN A 79 -13.38 10.86 -12.74
C GLN A 79 -13.99 9.54 -13.21
N ILE A 80 -13.19 8.46 -13.21
CA ILE A 80 -13.66 7.12 -13.59
C ILE A 80 -14.77 6.66 -12.65
N ALA A 81 -14.55 6.73 -11.33
CA ALA A 81 -15.55 6.32 -10.34
C ALA A 81 -16.88 7.07 -10.49
N ASN A 82 -16.82 8.37 -10.81
CA ASN A 82 -17.99 9.20 -10.97
C ASN A 82 -18.70 9.02 -12.32
N SER A 83 -17.96 8.62 -13.36
CA SER A 83 -18.51 8.40 -14.71
C SER A 83 -19.06 6.98 -14.90
N PHE A 84 -18.49 6.01 -14.19
CA PHE A 84 -18.83 4.59 -14.30
C PHE A 84 -19.19 4.04 -12.92
N PRO A 85 -20.48 4.10 -12.52
CA PRO A 85 -20.93 3.74 -11.17
C PRO A 85 -20.51 2.32 -10.72
N ASN A 86 -20.42 1.37 -11.65
CA ASN A 86 -19.97 0.00 -11.40
C ASN A 86 -18.51 -0.10 -10.95
N THR A 87 -17.69 0.92 -11.20
CA THR A 87 -16.27 0.96 -10.77
C THR A 87 -16.07 1.65 -9.43
N CYS A 88 -17.09 2.37 -8.93
CA CYS A 88 -16.93 3.28 -7.79
C CYS A 88 -16.55 2.53 -6.52
N GLU A 89 -17.10 1.34 -6.29
CA GLU A 89 -16.79 0.53 -5.11
C GLU A 89 -15.32 0.05 -5.11
N ASP A 90 -14.83 -0.46 -6.26
CA ASP A 90 -13.43 -0.89 -6.39
C ASP A 90 -12.46 0.29 -6.21
N ILE A 91 -12.80 1.44 -6.77
CA ILE A 91 -11.99 2.67 -6.63
C ILE A 91 -12.04 3.21 -5.20
N TYR A 92 -13.19 3.16 -4.52
CA TYR A 92 -13.31 3.50 -3.11
C TYR A 92 -12.36 2.63 -2.28
N ARG A 93 -12.38 1.30 -2.47
CA ARG A 93 -11.50 0.36 -1.75
C ARG A 93 -10.03 0.63 -2.07
N TYR A 94 -9.70 0.90 -3.34
CA TYR A 94 -8.35 1.27 -3.77
C TYR A 94 -7.85 2.56 -3.08
N ILE A 95 -8.64 3.64 -3.12
CA ILE A 95 -8.27 4.93 -2.49
C ILE A 95 -8.09 4.73 -0.97
N LYS A 96 -9.07 4.13 -0.30
CA LYS A 96 -9.03 3.88 1.14
C LYS A 96 -7.83 2.99 1.53
N GLY A 97 -7.53 1.99 0.72
CA GLY A 97 -6.40 1.09 0.91
C GLY A 97 -5.04 1.82 0.95
N ASN A 98 -4.91 2.98 0.32
CA ASN A 98 -3.66 3.75 0.29
C ASN A 98 -3.44 4.64 1.52
N SER A 99 -4.36 4.72 2.49
CA SER A 99 -4.22 5.58 3.69
C SER A 99 -2.97 5.26 4.51
N HIS A 100 -2.56 3.98 4.56
CA HIS A 100 -1.38 3.56 5.30
C HIS A 100 -0.08 4.18 4.76
N LEU A 101 -0.01 4.52 3.47
CA LEU A 101 1.16 5.18 2.88
C LEU A 101 1.30 6.61 3.42
N TYR A 102 0.18 7.33 3.54
CA TYR A 102 0.18 8.69 4.08
C TYR A 102 0.53 8.72 5.55
N LYS A 103 0.04 7.75 6.34
CA LYS A 103 0.48 7.59 7.74
C LYS A 103 2.00 7.40 7.82
N HIS A 104 2.54 6.44 7.05
CA HIS A 104 3.98 6.14 7.01
C HIS A 104 4.81 7.38 6.64
N PHE A 105 4.43 8.13 5.60
CA PHE A 105 5.22 9.28 5.15
C PHE A 105 4.99 10.55 5.96
N ASN A 106 3.84 10.74 6.61
CA ASN A 106 3.66 11.83 7.57
C ASN A 106 4.67 11.71 8.72
N GLU A 107 4.79 10.52 9.31
CA GLU A 107 5.74 10.27 10.42
C GLU A 107 7.19 10.52 9.97
N ARG A 108 7.59 10.01 8.81
CA ARG A 108 8.95 10.16 8.27
C ARG A 108 9.30 11.60 7.88
N CYS A 109 8.36 12.29 7.24
CA CYS A 109 8.56 13.67 6.79
C CYS A 109 8.45 14.71 7.91
N SER A 110 8.01 14.31 9.11
CA SER A 110 8.05 15.15 10.31
C SER A 110 9.39 15.08 11.05
N SER A 111 10.28 14.16 10.68
CA SER A 111 11.62 14.08 11.27
C SER A 111 12.55 15.18 10.73
N GLU A 112 13.58 15.55 11.49
CA GLU A 112 14.63 16.50 11.07
C GLU A 112 15.52 15.96 9.93
N ASN A 113 15.36 14.68 9.55
CA ASN A 113 16.17 14.06 8.51
C ASN A 113 15.49 14.21 7.13
N GLU A 114 15.91 15.22 6.38
CA GLU A 114 15.40 15.52 5.05
C GLU A 114 15.45 14.34 4.06
N ASN A 115 16.42 13.41 4.23
CA ASN A 115 16.56 12.25 3.35
C ASN A 115 15.44 11.20 3.54
N GLN A 116 14.73 11.25 4.67
CA GLN A 116 13.63 10.32 4.95
C GLN A 116 12.33 10.71 4.25
N CYS A 117 12.19 11.96 3.82
CA CYS A 117 11.01 12.42 3.13
C CYS A 117 11.16 12.30 1.61
N PRO A 118 10.22 11.66 0.89
CA PRO A 118 10.22 11.71 -0.57
C PRO A 118 10.04 13.15 -1.06
N ASN A 119 10.91 13.61 -1.96
CA ASN A 119 10.86 14.97 -2.51
C ASN A 119 9.52 15.33 -3.19
N PHE A 120 8.73 14.33 -3.56
CA PHE A 120 7.43 14.48 -4.19
C PHE A 120 6.26 14.41 -3.19
N TYR A 121 6.50 14.10 -1.91
CA TYR A 121 5.44 13.86 -0.92
C TYR A 121 4.51 15.07 -0.73
N ASN A 122 5.06 16.28 -0.73
CA ASN A 122 4.25 17.50 -0.63
C ASN A 122 3.23 17.61 -1.78
N LYS A 123 3.56 17.11 -2.98
CA LYS A 123 2.63 17.06 -4.10
C LYS A 123 1.56 15.97 -3.93
N CYS A 124 1.84 14.92 -3.16
CA CYS A 124 0.90 13.83 -2.86
C CYS A 124 -0.19 14.23 -1.86
N LYS A 125 0.06 15.21 -0.98
CA LYS A 125 -0.86 15.61 0.10
C LYS A 125 -2.27 15.92 -0.39
N LYS A 126 -2.42 16.57 -1.55
CA LYS A 126 -3.74 16.88 -2.14
C LYS A 126 -4.55 15.66 -2.62
N TYR A 127 -3.93 14.49 -2.65
CA TYR A 127 -4.55 13.22 -3.03
C TYR A 127 -4.73 12.27 -1.84
N HIS A 128 -4.57 12.78 -0.60
CA HIS A 128 -4.85 11.99 0.59
C HIS A 128 -6.25 11.34 0.50
N PRO A 129 -6.42 10.07 0.91
CA PRO A 129 -7.71 9.39 0.85
C PRO A 129 -8.85 10.19 1.50
N ASP A 130 -8.63 10.82 2.65
CA ASP A 130 -9.61 11.71 3.31
C ASP A 130 -10.07 12.90 2.44
N ILE A 131 -9.27 13.30 1.45
CA ILE A 131 -9.60 14.37 0.50
C ILE A 131 -10.31 13.81 -0.74
N LEU A 132 -9.94 12.60 -1.19
CA LEU A 132 -10.48 12.02 -2.43
C LEU A 132 -11.78 11.24 -2.21
N LEU A 133 -11.89 10.48 -1.12
CA LEU A 133 -13.07 9.66 -0.83
C LEU A 133 -14.37 10.48 -0.86
N PRO A 134 -14.45 11.67 -0.24
CA PRO A 134 -15.67 12.48 -0.27
C PRO A 134 -16.07 12.98 -1.67
N LYS A 135 -15.17 12.91 -2.66
CA LYS A 135 -15.43 13.33 -4.05
C LYS A 135 -16.04 12.22 -4.90
N LEU A 136 -16.13 11.00 -4.37
CA LEU A 136 -16.76 9.88 -5.05
C LEU A 136 -18.29 9.97 -4.91
N THR A 137 -19.02 9.80 -6.01
CA THR A 137 -20.50 9.79 -5.99
C THR A 137 -21.07 8.71 -5.08
N CYS A 138 -20.39 7.55 -4.97
CA CYS A 138 -20.80 6.46 -4.09
C CYS A 138 -20.35 6.60 -2.63
N TYR A 139 -19.68 7.69 -2.22
CA TYR A 139 -19.07 7.82 -0.90
C TYR A 139 -20.02 7.55 0.26
N LYS A 140 -21.24 8.08 0.21
CA LYS A 140 -22.27 7.86 1.25
C LYS A 140 -22.68 6.40 1.33
N ASN A 141 -23.02 5.80 0.19
CA ASN A 141 -23.42 4.39 0.11
C ASN A 141 -22.32 3.46 0.65
N MET A 142 -21.05 3.80 0.41
CA MET A 142 -19.93 3.02 0.92
C MET A 142 -19.78 3.11 2.45
N GLN A 143 -19.95 4.31 3.02
CA GLN A 143 -19.96 4.46 4.48
C GLN A 143 -21.08 3.65 5.12
N GLU A 144 -22.29 3.71 4.57
CA GLU A 144 -23.44 2.94 5.07
C GLU A 144 -23.19 1.43 5.02
N LYS A 145 -22.64 0.92 3.90
CA LYS A 145 -22.25 -0.49 3.76
C LYS A 145 -21.23 -0.91 4.82
N GLU A 146 -20.22 -0.07 5.09
CA GLU A 146 -19.18 -0.35 6.07
C GLU A 146 -19.73 -0.35 7.50
N SER A 147 -20.59 0.61 7.85
CA SER A 147 -21.26 0.67 9.15
C SER A 147 -22.13 -0.58 9.38
N ALA A 148 -22.95 -0.97 8.40
CA ALA A 148 -23.77 -2.17 8.49
C ALA A 148 -22.94 -3.45 8.64
N SER A 149 -21.82 -3.54 7.90
CA SER A 149 -20.90 -4.67 8.02
C SER A 149 -20.24 -4.74 9.41
N ALA A 150 -19.87 -3.60 10.00
CA ALA A 150 -19.28 -3.54 11.33
C ALA A 150 -20.29 -3.94 12.42
N GLU A 151 -21.53 -3.50 12.30
CA GLU A 151 -22.63 -3.89 13.20
C GLU A 151 -22.93 -5.39 13.14
N SER A 152 -22.92 -5.98 11.94
CA SER A 152 -23.07 -7.42 11.74
C SER A 152 -21.93 -8.20 12.39
N ALA A 153 -20.67 -7.77 12.20
CA ALA A 153 -19.51 -8.42 12.80
C ALA A 153 -19.53 -8.36 14.34
N LEU A 154 -19.97 -7.22 14.91
CA LEU A 154 -20.15 -7.06 16.35
C LEU A 154 -21.27 -7.94 16.91
N SER A 155 -22.35 -8.15 16.15
CA SER A 155 -23.47 -9.00 16.56
C SER A 155 -23.11 -10.48 16.54
N GLN A 156 -22.38 -10.94 15.51
CA GLN A 156 -21.85 -12.31 15.46
C GLN A 156 -20.89 -12.62 16.61
N ARG A 157 -20.04 -11.66 16.98
CA ARG A 157 -19.12 -11.81 18.12
C ARG A 157 -19.84 -11.88 19.49
N LYS A 158 -21.09 -11.43 19.56
CA LYS A 158 -21.91 -11.42 20.78
C LYS A 158 -22.82 -12.65 20.93
N GLN A 159 -22.86 -13.59 19.98
CA GLN A 159 -23.50 -14.88 20.21
C GLN A 159 -22.51 -15.81 20.94
N PRO A 160 -22.68 -16.10 22.24
CA PRO A 160 -21.97 -17.21 22.85
C PRO A 160 -22.48 -18.51 22.22
N GLU A 161 -21.55 -19.36 21.79
CA GLU A 161 -21.82 -20.78 21.56
C GLU A 161 -22.37 -21.37 22.87
N LEU A 162 -23.67 -21.63 22.89
CA LEU A 162 -24.31 -22.43 23.92
C LEU A 162 -24.07 -23.90 23.53
N PRO A 163 -23.38 -24.72 24.33
CA PRO A 163 -23.45 -26.16 24.14
C PRO A 163 -24.82 -26.62 24.64
N GLU A 164 -25.63 -27.20 23.75
CA GLU A 164 -26.78 -28.00 24.17
C GLU A 164 -26.29 -29.19 25.00
N ASP A 165 -26.84 -29.27 26.20
CA ASP A 165 -26.68 -30.31 27.21
C ASP A 165 -27.09 -31.70 26.68
N GLY A 166 -26.37 -32.76 27.11
CA GLY A 166 -26.71 -34.13 26.70
C GLY A 166 -25.71 -35.24 26.99
N THR A 167 -25.51 -35.56 28.26
CA THR A 167 -25.27 -36.93 28.83
C THR A 167 -23.89 -37.23 29.44
N PHE A 168 -23.93 -37.49 30.75
CA PHE A 168 -22.90 -37.94 31.68
C PHE A 168 -22.19 -39.26 31.30
N SER A 169 -20.90 -39.36 31.64
CA SER A 169 -20.33 -40.55 32.32
C SER A 169 -19.08 -40.17 33.11
N SER A 170 -18.94 -40.77 34.29
CA SER A 170 -17.97 -40.51 35.36
C SER A 170 -16.71 -41.36 35.22
N ASP A 171 -15.67 -40.91 35.94
CA ASP A 171 -14.41 -41.59 36.33
C ASP A 171 -13.30 -41.55 35.25
N ASP A 172 -12.08 -41.08 35.50
CA ASP A 172 -11.22 -41.26 36.67
C ASP A 172 -10.21 -40.09 36.86
N LEU A 173 -9.81 -39.89 38.11
CA LEU A 173 -8.97 -38.81 38.64
C LEU A 173 -7.47 -39.05 38.34
N GLN A 174 -6.69 -38.02 37.96
CA GLN A 174 -5.39 -37.74 38.60
C GLN A 174 -5.01 -36.24 38.57
N LEU A 175 -5.15 -35.66 39.75
CA LEU A 175 -4.43 -34.58 40.43
C LEU A 175 -3.22 -33.94 39.72
N GLY A 176 -3.32 -32.62 39.49
CA GLY A 176 -2.21 -31.73 39.16
C GLY A 176 -2.63 -30.27 39.32
N LYS A 177 -2.56 -29.78 40.56
CA LYS A 177 -2.91 -28.42 40.97
C LYS A 177 -1.78 -27.47 40.56
N ASP A 178 -2.07 -26.46 39.74
CA ASP A 178 -1.49 -25.13 39.88
C ASP A 178 -2.33 -24.08 39.14
N SER A 179 -2.77 -23.08 39.91
CA SER A 179 -3.68 -22.02 39.51
C SER A 179 -2.90 -20.81 39.00
N SER A 180 -3.18 -20.34 37.79
CA SER A 180 -3.00 -18.94 37.38
C SER A 180 -3.88 -18.63 36.15
N PRO A 181 -4.66 -17.53 36.14
CA PRO A 181 -5.56 -17.20 35.04
C PRO A 181 -4.81 -16.67 33.80
N PRO A 182 -5.37 -16.82 32.59
CA PRO A 182 -4.64 -16.51 31.36
C PRO A 182 -4.50 -15.01 31.13
N LEU A 183 -3.28 -14.62 30.78
CA LEU A 183 -2.91 -13.30 30.27
C LEU A 183 -3.69 -13.03 28.98
N ILE A 184 -4.58 -12.03 29.00
CA ILE A 184 -5.29 -11.53 27.82
C ILE A 184 -4.25 -10.96 26.85
N LYS A 185 -3.89 -11.72 25.81
CA LYS A 185 -3.06 -11.24 24.70
C LYS A 185 -3.94 -10.62 23.62
N THR A 186 -3.95 -9.29 23.64
CA THR A 186 -3.78 -8.38 22.51
C THR A 186 -4.38 -8.78 21.16
N GLY A 187 -5.56 -8.22 20.90
CA GLY A 187 -6.04 -7.67 19.62
C GLY A 187 -5.58 -8.33 18.32
N ASP A 188 -6.45 -9.18 17.77
CA ASP A 188 -6.43 -9.55 16.36
C ASP A 188 -6.65 -8.31 15.48
N VAL A 189 -5.54 -7.74 14.98
CA VAL A 189 -5.55 -6.78 13.88
C VAL A 189 -5.69 -7.59 12.59
N LEU A 190 -6.91 -7.79 12.13
CA LEU A 190 -7.17 -8.28 10.76
C LEU A 190 -6.85 -7.15 9.77
N LEU A 191 -5.56 -6.97 9.47
CA LEU A 191 -5.10 -6.23 8.30
C LEU A 191 -5.44 -7.05 7.06
N GLY A 192 -6.64 -6.86 6.53
CA GLY A 192 -7.02 -7.33 5.20
C GLY A 192 -6.17 -6.62 4.15
N VAL A 193 -4.98 -7.15 3.86
CA VAL A 193 -4.17 -6.73 2.74
C VAL A 193 -4.79 -7.31 1.47
N VAL A 194 -5.70 -6.55 0.85
CA VAL A 194 -6.20 -6.89 -0.48
C VAL A 194 -5.16 -6.41 -1.49
N ALA A 195 -4.35 -7.34 -2.02
CA ALA A 195 -3.48 -7.09 -3.16
C ALA A 195 -4.34 -6.95 -4.42
N THR A 196 -4.85 -5.75 -4.71
CA THR A 196 -5.44 -5.44 -6.01
C THR A 196 -4.33 -5.08 -6.98
N THR A 197 -3.90 -6.05 -7.79
CA THR A 197 -2.99 -5.82 -8.90
C THR A 197 -3.77 -5.12 -10.02
N ILE A 198 -3.92 -3.80 -9.94
CA ILE A 198 -4.38 -3.02 -11.09
C ILE A 198 -3.16 -2.85 -12.02
N THR A 199 -3.15 -3.63 -13.10
CA THR A 199 -2.15 -3.58 -14.17
C THR A 199 -2.15 -2.18 -14.79
N SER A 200 -1.34 -1.27 -14.23
CA SER A 200 -1.25 0.14 -14.62
C SER A 200 -0.39 0.30 -15.89
N GLY A 201 -0.77 -0.36 -16.97
CA GLY A 201 0.01 -0.41 -18.22
C GLY A 201 -0.63 0.24 -19.45
N ALA A 202 -1.88 0.73 -19.39
CA ALA A 202 -2.64 1.07 -20.60
C ALA A 202 -2.94 2.58 -20.82
N LEU A 203 -2.46 3.50 -19.98
CA LEU A 203 -2.87 4.92 -20.05
C LEU A 203 -1.83 5.90 -20.61
N TYR A 204 -0.83 5.44 -21.36
CA TYR A 204 0.02 6.33 -22.17
C TYR A 204 -0.09 5.98 -23.65
N LYS A 205 -1.06 6.61 -24.32
CA LYS A 205 -1.02 6.92 -25.75
C LYS A 205 -1.40 8.38 -25.92
N VAL A 206 -0.41 9.20 -26.27
CA VAL A 206 -0.58 10.47 -26.97
C VAL A 206 0.32 10.37 -28.20
#